data_AF-A0A1I6DQK7-F1
#
_entry.id   AF-A0A1I6DQK7-F1
#
_cell.length_a   1.000
_cell.length_b   1.000
_cell.length_c   1.000
_cell.angle_alpha   90.00
_cell.angle_beta   90.00
_cell.angle_gamma   90.00
#
_symmetry.space_group_name_H-M   'P 1'
#
loop_
_entity.id
_entity.type
_entity.pdbx_description
1 polymer ?
#
loop_
_entity_poly.entity_id
_entity_poly.type
_entity_poly.pdbx_seq_one_letter_code
_entity_poly.pdbx_strand_id
1 'polypeptide(L)'
;MIDLVEEYVSFDTSPLIPALNEFAEHVRETLSGIKHADLNDRLMLEAKIYGSLIQILDKYGLRSFGMSTAIQKYYSYFVVEVLINDPEPQIIKKIKIPLK
;
A
#
# COMPACT_ATOMS: atom_id res chain seq x y z
N MET A 1 20.08 -8.96 -33.15
CA MET A 1 20.03 -7.60 -32.60
C MET A 1 18.69 -7.03 -33.04
N ILE A 2 17.71 -7.06 -32.15
CA ILE A 2 16.43 -6.37 -32.32
C ILE A 2 16.32 -5.52 -31.07
N ASP A 3 16.48 -4.21 -31.26
CA ASP A 3 16.21 -3.19 -30.25
C ASP A 3 14.70 -3.14 -30.04
N LEU A 4 14.25 -3.69 -28.90
CA LEU A 4 12.97 -3.31 -28.30
C LEU A 4 13.29 -2.25 -27.26
N VAL A 5 13.36 -1.00 -27.72
CA VAL A 5 13.18 0.16 -26.86
C VAL A 5 11.70 0.17 -26.49
N GLU A 6 11.33 -0.59 -25.45
CA GLU A 6 10.06 -0.34 -24.77
C GLU A 6 10.24 1.00 -24.05
N GLU A 7 9.63 2.03 -24.61
CA GLU A 7 9.46 3.32 -23.94
C GLU A 7 8.67 3.06 -22.65
N TYR A 8 9.40 2.92 -21.55
CA TYR A 8 8.85 2.76 -20.21
C TYR A 8 8.02 4.01 -19.88
N VAL A 9 6.69 3.89 -19.97
CA VAL A 9 5.77 4.89 -19.47
C VAL A 9 5.98 4.95 -17.95
N SER A 10 6.65 6.00 -17.47
CA SER A 10 6.70 6.30 -16.05
C SER A 10 5.26 6.40 -15.54
N PHE A 11 4.87 5.54 -14.60
CA PHE A 11 3.51 5.51 -14.10
C PHE A 11 3.22 6.83 -13.39
N ASP A 12 2.38 7.69 -13.98
CA ASP A 12 1.98 8.94 -13.34
C ASP A 12 1.05 8.63 -12.16
N THR A 13 1.60 8.72 -10.95
CA THR A 13 0.89 8.47 -9.71
C THR A 13 0.15 9.72 -9.20
N SER A 14 0.21 10.85 -9.91
CA SER A 14 -0.47 12.10 -9.54
C SER A 14 -1.96 11.92 -9.22
N PRO A 15 -2.75 11.14 -10.00
CA PRO A 15 -4.15 10.88 -9.69
C PRO A 15 -4.37 10.08 -8.40
N LEU A 16 -3.37 9.31 -7.97
CA LEU A 16 -3.44 8.44 -6.78
C LEU A 16 -3.11 9.20 -5.49
N ILE A 17 -2.41 10.34 -5.56
CA ILE A 17 -1.93 11.09 -4.39
C ILE A 17 -3.01 11.34 -3.32
N PRO A 18 -4.22 11.86 -3.64
CA PRO A 18 -5.22 12.12 -2.61
C PRO A 18 -5.68 10.81 -1.92
N ALA A 19 -5.92 9.76 -2.70
CA ALA A 19 -6.31 8.44 -2.18
C ALA A 19 -5.21 7.81 -1.31
N LEU A 20 -3.94 7.91 -1.74
CA LEU A 20 -2.79 7.37 -1.00
C LEU A 20 -2.52 8.12 0.31
N ASN A 21 -2.84 9.40 0.37
CA ASN A 21 -2.73 10.17 1.60
C ASN A 21 -3.84 9.81 2.59
N GLU A 22 -5.10 9.70 2.13
CA GLU A 22 -6.21 9.21 2.95
C GLU A 22 -5.94 7.79 3.48
N PHE A 23 -5.42 6.92 2.61
CA PHE A 23 -5.01 5.57 2.99
C PHE A 23 -3.91 5.56 4.06
N ALA A 24 -2.93 6.46 3.97
CA ALA A 24 -1.85 6.54 4.97
C ALA A 24 -2.37 6.89 6.37
N GLU A 25 -3.37 7.76 6.47
CA GLU A 25 -4.01 8.06 7.77
C GLU A 25 -4.78 6.86 8.29
N HIS A 26 -5.57 6.18 7.44
CA HIS A 26 -6.30 4.98 7.86
C HIS A 26 -5.39 3.84 8.34
N VAL A 27 -4.25 3.64 7.68
CA VAL A 27 -3.24 2.67 8.13
C VAL A 27 -2.67 3.06 9.49
N ARG A 28 -2.40 4.35 9.73
CA ARG A 28 -1.95 4.84 11.03
C ARG A 28 -2.97 4.58 12.12
N GLU A 29 -4.23 4.90 11.89
CA GLU A 29 -5.31 4.66 12.85
C GLU A 29 -5.50 3.16 13.13
N THR A 30 -5.53 2.34 12.07
CA THR A 30 -5.74 0.89 12.17
C THR A 30 -4.63 0.20 12.97
N LEU A 31 -3.40 0.70 12.85
CA LEU A 31 -2.24 0.14 13.53
C LEU A 31 -1.94 0.83 14.87
N SER A 32 -2.45 2.04 15.11
CA SER A 32 -2.35 2.71 16.41
C SER A 32 -3.27 2.01 17.42
N GLY A 33 -2.70 1.11 18.21
CA GLY A 33 -3.45 0.39 19.26
C GLY A 33 -3.26 -1.13 19.24
N ILE A 34 -2.49 -1.67 18.29
CA ILE A 34 -2.17 -3.10 18.29
C ILE A 34 -1.14 -3.40 19.38
N LYS A 35 -1.53 -4.18 20.40
CA LYS A 35 -0.59 -4.72 21.38
C LYS A 35 0.28 -5.76 20.69
N HIS A 36 1.56 -5.82 21.07
CA HIS A 36 2.53 -6.76 20.49
C HIS A 36 2.10 -8.24 20.51
N ALA A 37 1.19 -8.62 21.42
CA ALA A 37 0.65 -9.97 21.56
C ALA A 37 -0.37 -10.36 20.47
N ASP A 38 -0.98 -9.39 19.78
CA ASP A 38 -2.06 -9.63 18.80
C ASP A 38 -1.54 -9.85 17.36
N LEU A 39 -0.23 -9.99 17.20
CA LEU A 39 0.43 -10.27 15.93
C LEU A 39 0.08 -11.64 15.31
N ASN A 40 -0.61 -12.51 16.06
CA ASN A 40 -1.22 -13.73 15.50
C ASN A 40 -2.31 -13.41 14.45
N ASP A 41 -2.89 -12.20 14.48
CA ASP A 41 -3.92 -11.75 13.53
C ASP A 41 -3.33 -11.08 12.27
N ARG A 42 -2.05 -11.33 11.94
CA ARG A 42 -1.38 -10.71 10.78
C ARG A 42 -2.17 -10.84 9.48
N LEU A 43 -2.78 -12.00 9.22
CA LEU A 43 -3.62 -12.23 8.05
C LEU A 43 -4.89 -11.35 8.06
N MET A 44 -5.53 -11.20 9.22
CA MET A 44 -6.72 -10.36 9.37
C MET A 44 -6.38 -8.88 9.24
N LEU A 45 -5.20 -8.48 9.72
CA LEU A 45 -4.65 -7.14 9.56
C LEU A 45 -4.36 -6.80 8.10
N GLU A 46 -3.67 -7.70 7.40
CA GLU A 46 -3.35 -7.57 5.98
C GLU A 46 -4.64 -7.46 5.16
N ALA A 47 -5.63 -8.32 5.43
CA ALA A 47 -6.93 -8.26 4.77
C ALA A 47 -7.69 -6.96 5.05
N LYS A 48 -7.66 -6.45 6.28
CA LYS A 48 -8.31 -5.18 6.65
C LYS A 48 -7.65 -3.99 5.95
N ILE A 49 -6.32 -3.91 5.99
CA ILE A 49 -5.55 -2.83 5.35
C ILE A 49 -5.78 -2.85 3.83
N TYR A 50 -5.71 -4.02 3.20
CA TYR A 50 -5.99 -4.15 1.77
C TYR A 50 -7.44 -3.78 1.44
N GLY A 51 -8.42 -4.23 2.23
CA GLY A 51 -9.82 -3.87 2.06
C GLY A 51 -10.05 -2.35 2.12
N SER A 52 -9.41 -1.66 3.07
CA SER A 52 -9.46 -0.20 3.16
C SER A 52 -8.87 0.49 1.94
N LEU A 53 -7.75 -0.02 1.40
CA LEU A 53 -7.18 0.51 0.16
C LEU A 53 -8.21 0.43 -0.99
N ILE A 54 -8.82 -0.73 -1.19
CA ILE A 54 -9.81 -0.92 -2.26
C ILE A 54 -11.01 0.02 -2.11
N GLN A 55 -11.54 0.19 -0.89
CA GLN A 55 -12.66 1.09 -0.62
C GLN A 55 -12.31 2.56 -0.91
N ILE A 56 -11.12 3.01 -0.51
CA ILE A 56 -10.66 4.37 -0.77
C ILE A 56 -10.47 4.57 -2.28
N LEU A 57 -9.88 3.61 -2.98
CA LEU A 57 -9.73 3.71 -4.43
C LEU A 57 -11.07 3.75 -5.15
N ASP A 58 -12.05 2.96 -4.72
CA ASP A 58 -13.41 2.98 -5.25
C ASP A 58 -14.07 4.36 -5.05
N LYS A 59 -13.92 4.96 -3.86
CA LYS A 59 -14.38 6.33 -3.55
C LYS A 59 -13.82 7.38 -4.50
N TYR A 60 -12.59 7.21 -4.98
CA TYR A 60 -11.95 8.12 -5.94
C TYR A 60 -12.11 7.69 -7.41
N GLY A 61 -12.81 6.58 -7.71
CA GLY A 61 -12.98 6.06 -9.07
C GLY A 61 -11.73 5.38 -9.65
N LEU A 62 -10.83 4.87 -8.81
CA LEU A 62 -9.48 4.38 -9.14
C LEU A 62 -9.34 2.85 -8.98
N ARG A 63 -10.42 2.08 -9.06
CA ARG A 63 -10.40 0.64 -8.77
C ARG A 63 -9.58 -0.21 -9.76
N SER A 64 -9.29 0.32 -10.95
CA SER A 64 -8.65 -0.39 -12.07
C SER A 64 -7.12 -0.45 -12.02
N PHE A 65 -6.46 0.14 -11.03
CA PHE A 65 -5.00 0.33 -11.02
C PHE A 65 -4.15 -0.89 -10.64
N GLY A 66 -4.73 -2.09 -10.51
CA GLY A 66 -3.96 -3.32 -10.30
C GLY A 66 -3.03 -3.30 -9.08
N MET A 67 -3.45 -2.65 -7.98
CA MET A 67 -2.61 -2.40 -6.81
C MET A 67 -2.63 -3.53 -5.77
N SER A 68 -1.52 -3.67 -5.05
CA SER A 68 -1.34 -4.59 -3.93
C SER A 68 -0.72 -3.88 -2.72
N THR A 69 -0.82 -4.50 -1.54
CA THR A 69 -0.18 -4.03 -0.31
C THR A 69 0.74 -5.11 0.25
N ALA A 70 1.91 -4.71 0.75
CA ALA A 70 2.80 -5.58 1.52
C ALA A 70 3.04 -4.99 2.91
N ILE A 71 3.04 -5.82 3.95
CA ILE A 71 3.32 -5.40 5.33
C ILE A 71 4.62 -6.03 5.80
N GLN A 72 5.59 -5.19 6.14
CA GLN A 72 6.89 -5.58 6.69
C GLN A 72 6.98 -5.17 8.16
N LYS A 73 7.37 -6.11 9.03
CA LYS A 73 7.58 -5.86 10.46
C LYS A 73 9.07 -5.68 10.74
N TYR A 74 9.39 -4.62 11.48
CA TYR A 74 10.71 -4.38 12.06
C TYR A 74 10.63 -4.37 13.59
N TYR A 75 11.79 -4.30 14.24
CA TYR A 75 11.89 -4.36 15.70
C TYR A 75 11.04 -3.29 16.41
N SER A 76 10.97 -2.06 15.88
CA SER A 76 10.28 -0.93 16.50
C SER A 76 9.24 -0.23 15.61
N TYR A 77 8.93 -0.79 14.43
CA TYR A 77 7.95 -0.22 13.51
C TYR A 77 7.43 -1.25 12.49
N PHE A 78 6.32 -0.91 11.83
CA PHE A 78 5.86 -1.56 10.59
C PHE A 78 6.10 -0.64 9.39
N VAL A 79 6.23 -1.25 8.21
CA VAL A 79 6.14 -0.56 6.92
C VAL A 79 5.04 -1.21 6.11
N VAL A 80 4.08 -0.42 5.67
CA VAL A 80 3.09 -0.82 4.66
C VAL A 80 3.52 -0.22 3.33
N GLU A 81 3.72 -1.08 2.33
CA GLU A 81 4.10 -0.69 0.97
C GLU A 81 2.88 -0.86 0.07
N VAL A 82 2.59 0.16 -0.75
CA VAL A 82 1.60 0.08 -1.83
C VAL A 82 2.36 -0.12 -3.13
N LEU A 83 1.99 -1.15 -3.88
CA LEU A 83 2.64 -1.52 -5.13
C LEU A 83 1.65 -1.46 -6.30
N ILE A 84 2.16 -1.08 -7.46
CA ILE A 84 1.52 -1.31 -8.76
C ILE A 84 2.22 -2.52 -9.38
N ASN A 85 1.47 -3.52 -9.84
CA ASN A 85 2.03 -4.80 -10.27
C ASN A 85 2.36 -4.89 -11.78
N ASP A 86 2.04 -3.86 -12.56
CA ASP A 86 2.14 -3.87 -14.03
C ASP A 86 2.92 -2.63 -14.51
N PRO A 87 3.95 -2.77 -15.38
CA PRO A 87 4.52 -4.01 -15.96
C PRO A 87 5.46 -4.78 -15.02
N GLU A 88 5.98 -4.12 -14.00
CA GLU A 88 6.77 -4.73 -12.93
C GLU A 88 6.31 -4.18 -11.57
N PRO A 89 6.40 -4.96 -10.47
CA PRO A 89 6.07 -4.48 -9.15
C PRO A 89 6.89 -3.25 -8.74
N GLN A 90 6.23 -2.09 -8.65
CA GLN A 90 6.85 -0.83 -8.22
C GLN A 90 6.16 -0.28 -6.98
N ILE A 91 6.96 0.10 -5.99
CA ILE A 91 6.45 0.70 -4.75
C ILE A 91 6.17 2.18 -4.99
N ILE A 92 4.90 2.57 -4.91
CA ILE A 92 4.46 3.96 -5.13
C ILE A 92 4.27 4.73 -3.81
N LYS A 93 4.10 4.02 -2.69
CA LYS A 93 3.97 4.62 -1.36
C LYS A 93 4.52 3.68 -0.30
N LYS A 94 5.25 4.25 0.66
CA LYS A 94 5.64 3.56 1.91
C LYS A 94 5.07 4.32 3.10
N ILE A 95 4.43 3.60 4.00
CA ILE A 95 3.84 4.15 5.22
C ILE A 95 4.55 3.49 6.40
N LYS A 96 5.41 4.26 7.09
CA LYS A 96 6.12 3.81 8.29
C LYS A 96 5.29 4.10 9.54
N ILE A 97 5.11 3.10 10.38
CA ILE A 97 4.25 3.14 11.56
C ILE A 97 5.07 2.71 12.78
N PRO A 98 5.42 3.62 13.70
CA PRO A 98 6.15 3.24 14.91
C PRO A 98 5.28 2.38 15.82
N LEU A 99 5.91 1.38 16.45
CA LEU A 99 5.32 0.62 17.55
C LEU A 99 5.44 1.45 18.82
N LYS A 100 4.31 1.71 19.50
CA LYS A 100 4.27 2.36 20.81
C LYS A 100 4.15 1.33 21.93
#